data_AF-A0A4Q5IZL7-F1
#
_entry.id   AF-A0A4Q5IZL7-F1
#
_cell.length_a   1.000
_cell.length_b   1.000
_cell.length_c   1.000
_cell.angle_alpha   90.00
_cell.angle_beta   90.00
_cell.angle_gamma   90.00
#
_symmetry.space_group_name_H-M   'P 1'
#
loop_
_entity.id
_entity.type
_entity.pdbx_description
1 polymer ?
#
loop_
_entity_poly.entity_id
_entity_poly.type
_entity_poly.pdbx_seq_one_letter_code
_entity_poly.pdbx_strand_id
1 'polypeptide(L)'
;MTPIFLVLLLVVAAVAGVAGYALGRGAAGQATVDAEAVEAVRREVLGLRALVGRIKDTAWDHRELDSTLATIIVDEIRTYERKELE
;
A
#
# COMPACT_ATOMS: atom_id res chain seq x y z
N MET A 1 -56.69 1.76 -16.11
CA MET A 1 -55.25 1.50 -15.93
C MET A 1 -55.10 0.44 -14.86
N THR A 2 -54.65 -0.77 -15.23
CA THR A 2 -54.68 -1.95 -14.36
C THR A 2 -53.61 -1.88 -13.25
N PRO A 3 -53.90 -2.33 -12.02
CA PRO A 3 -52.98 -2.27 -10.88
C PRO A 3 -51.70 -3.09 -11.08
N ILE A 4 -51.72 -4.01 -12.04
CA ILE A 4 -50.59 -4.86 -12.42
C ILE A 4 -49.41 -4.03 -12.95
N PHE A 5 -49.67 -2.93 -13.68
CA PHE A 5 -48.61 -2.06 -14.19
C PHE A 5 -47.85 -1.32 -13.09
N LEU A 6 -48.54 -0.92 -12.02
CA LEU A 6 -47.91 -0.25 -10.87
C LEU A 6 -46.98 -1.18 -10.10
N VAL A 7 -47.40 -2.43 -9.91
CA VAL A 7 -46.58 -3.45 -9.23
C VAL A 7 -45.34 -3.76 -10.04
N LEU A 8 -45.47 -3.91 -11.36
CA LEU A 8 -44.36 -4.24 -12.25
C LEU A 8 -43.33 -3.11 -12.30
N LEU A 9 -43.78 -1.85 -12.32
CA LEU A 9 -42.90 -0.68 -12.27
C LEU A 9 -42.15 -0.58 -10.94
N LEU A 10 -42.80 -0.87 -9.82
CA LEU A 10 -42.16 -0.89 -8.49
C LEU A 10 -41.07 -1.96 -8.40
N VAL A 11 -41.32 -3.16 -8.94
CA VAL A 11 -40.33 -4.24 -8.95
C VAL A 11 -39.11 -3.86 -9.80
N VAL A 12 -39.32 -3.28 -10.98
CA VAL A 12 -38.23 -2.83 -11.85
C VAL A 12 -37.40 -1.72 -11.19
N ALA A 13 -38.05 -0.76 -10.54
CA ALA A 13 -37.36 0.30 -9.81
C ALA A 13 -36.55 -0.24 -8.62
N ALA A 14 -37.08 -1.22 -7.88
CA ALA A 14 -36.35 -1.86 -6.78
C ALA A 14 -35.12 -2.63 -7.27
N VAL A 15 -35.25 -3.40 -8.36
CA VAL A 15 -34.12 -4.14 -8.95
C VAL A 15 -33.05 -3.19 -9.48
N ALA A 16 -33.45 -2.11 -10.16
CA ALA A 16 -32.52 -1.08 -10.63
C ALA A 16 -31.82 -0.35 -9.48
N GLY A 17 -32.54 -0.06 -8.39
CA GLY A 17 -31.98 0.55 -7.18
C GLY A 17 -30.97 -0.35 -6.47
N VAL A 18 -31.26 -1.64 -6.33
CA VAL A 18 -30.34 -2.63 -5.73
C VAL A 18 -29.11 -2.83 -6.61
N ALA A 19 -29.29 -2.94 -7.94
CA ALA A 19 -28.17 -3.07 -8.87
C ALA A 19 -27.28 -1.82 -8.86
N GLY A 20 -27.87 -0.62 -8.87
CA GLY A 20 -27.14 0.65 -8.76
C GLY A 20 -26.42 0.82 -7.43
N TYR A 21 -27.02 0.41 -6.32
CA TYR A 21 -26.40 0.44 -4.98
C TYR A 21 -25.23 -0.54 -4.86
N ALA A 22 -25.35 -1.76 -5.40
CA ALA A 22 -24.29 -2.75 -5.40
C ALA A 22 -23.10 -2.32 -6.28
N LEU A 23 -23.38 -1.78 -7.48
CA LEU A 23 -22.35 -1.29 -8.40
C LEU A 23 -21.66 -0.02 -7.88
N GLY A 24 -22.40 0.88 -7.23
CA GLY A 24 -21.86 2.10 -6.63
C GLY A 24 -20.91 1.83 -5.45
N ARG A 25 -21.11 0.74 -4.70
CA ARG A 25 -20.22 0.36 -3.59
C ARG A 25 -18.97 -0.37 -4.06
N GLY A 26 -19.05 -1.16 -5.14
CA GLY A 26 -17.92 -1.92 -5.67
C GLY A 26 -16.81 -1.02 -6.20
N ALA A 27 -17.14 0.00 -7.00
CA ALA A 27 -16.13 0.88 -7.60
C ALA A 27 -15.48 1.85 -6.61
N ALA A 28 -16.24 2.39 -5.64
CA ALA A 28 -15.73 3.33 -4.66
C ALA A 28 -14.92 2.64 -3.53
N GLY A 29 -15.34 1.46 -3.07
CA GLY A 29 -14.66 0.72 -2.01
C GLY A 29 -13.33 0.10 -2.47
N GLN A 30 -13.25 -0.32 -3.73
CA GLN A 30 -12.05 -0.94 -4.28
C GLN A 30 -10.92 0.07 -4.46
N ALA A 31 -11.23 1.28 -4.95
CA ALA A 31 -10.26 2.38 -5.05
C ALA A 31 -9.71 2.84 -3.69
N THR A 32 -10.53 2.81 -2.63
CA THR A 32 -10.06 3.17 -1.27
C THR A 32 -9.18 2.10 -0.63
N VAL A 33 -9.47 0.81 -0.88
CA VAL A 33 -8.66 -0.30 -0.38
C VAL A 33 -7.29 -0.34 -1.05
N ASP A 34 -7.23 -0.09 -2.36
CA ASP A 34 -5.95 -0.01 -3.08
C ASP A 34 -5.10 1.18 -2.60
N ALA A 35 -5.72 2.33 -2.29
CA ALA A 35 -5.01 3.49 -1.75
C ALA A 35 -4.46 3.25 -0.33
N GLU A 36 -5.24 2.61 0.55
CA GLU A 36 -4.81 2.29 1.91
C GLU A 36 -3.66 1.26 1.92
N ALA A 37 -3.74 0.24 1.07
CA ALA A 37 -2.69 -0.76 0.91
C ALA A 37 -1.38 -0.13 0.40
N VAL A 38 -1.45 0.77 -0.60
CA VAL A 38 -0.28 1.48 -1.12
C VAL A 38 0.35 2.37 -0.04
N GLU A 39 -0.44 3.06 0.77
CA GLU A 39 0.08 3.91 1.85
C GLU A 39 0.66 3.09 3.02
N ALA A 40 0.13 1.90 3.29
CA ALA A 40 0.71 0.96 4.25
C ALA A 40 2.10 0.50 3.79
N VAL A 41 2.23 0.05 2.53
CA VAL A 41 3.50 -0.37 1.93
C VAL A 41 4.50 0.79 1.92
N ARG A 42 4.04 2.01 1.58
CA ARG A 42 4.89 3.20 1.59
C ARG A 42 5.46 3.48 2.97
N ARG A 43 4.63 3.42 4.02
CA ARG A 43 5.08 3.60 5.41
C ARG A 43 6.07 2.54 5.84
N GLU A 44 5.85 1.29 5.45
CA GLU A 44 6.77 0.19 5.73
C GLU A 44 8.13 0.41 5.05
N VAL A 45 8.14 0.78 3.77
CA VAL A 45 9.37 1.12 3.03
C VAL A 45 10.12 2.29 3.67
N LEU A 46 9.40 3.34 4.10
CA LEU A 46 10.01 4.46 4.83
C LEU A 46 10.62 4.01 6.17
N GLY A 47 9.94 3.12 6.89
CA GLY A 47 10.43 2.51 8.12
C GLY A 47 11.71 1.70 7.92
N LEU A 48 11.75 0.87 6.88
CA LEU A 48 12.95 0.11 6.51
C LEU A 48 14.11 1.04 6.14
N ARG A 49 13.87 2.09 5.33
CA ARG A 49 14.91 3.08 4.99
C ARG A 49 15.48 3.76 6.23
N ALA A 50 14.63 4.12 7.19
CA ALA A 50 15.07 4.71 8.45
C ALA A 50 15.91 3.74 9.30
N LEU A 51 15.55 2.45 9.32
CA LEU A 51 16.33 1.42 10.00
C LEU A 51 17.72 1.25 9.38
N VAL A 52 17.79 1.17 8.04
CA VAL A 52 19.05 1.07 7.30
C VAL A 52 19.94 2.28 7.60
N GLY A 53 19.36 3.50 7.65
CA GLY A 53 20.08 4.70 8.08
C GLY A 53 20.72 4.54 9.47
N ARG A 54 19.95 4.10 10.47
CA ARG A 54 20.47 3.86 11.82
C ARG A 54 21.58 2.81 11.86
N ILE A 55 21.50 1.77 11.03
CA ILE A 55 22.55 0.75 10.93
C ILE A 55 23.84 1.37 10.36
N LYS A 56 23.74 2.20 9.32
CA LYS A 56 24.90 2.93 8.77
C LYS A 56 25.54 3.83 9.83
N ASP A 57 24.73 4.59 10.56
CA ASP A 57 25.20 5.47 11.64
C ASP A 57 25.87 4.65 12.75
N THR A 58 25.25 3.56 13.19
CA THR A 58 25.81 2.67 14.22
C THR A 58 27.13 2.06 13.77
N ALA A 59 27.22 1.59 12.52
CA ALA A 59 28.44 1.03 11.96
C ALA A 59 29.55 2.09 11.89
N TRP A 60 29.20 3.34 11.60
CA TRP A 60 30.14 4.45 11.60
C TRP A 60 30.63 4.80 13.01
N ASP A 61 29.71 4.90 13.97
CA ASP A 61 30.01 5.20 15.38
C ASP A 61 30.90 4.15 16.03
N HIS A 62 30.76 2.87 15.63
CA HIS A 62 31.54 1.75 16.15
C HIS A 62 32.76 1.40 15.27
N ARG A 63 33.08 2.22 14.27
CA ARG A 63 34.20 1.99 13.34
C ARG A 63 35.56 1.94 14.05
N GLU A 64 35.71 2.65 15.17
CA GLU A 64 36.94 2.63 15.99
C GLU A 64 37.14 1.27 16.69
N LEU A 65 36.07 0.51 16.93
CA LEU A 65 36.13 -0.82 17.54
C LEU A 65 36.44 -1.89 16.49
N ASP A 66 35.79 -1.83 15.34
CA ASP A 66 36.05 -2.73 14.21
C ASP A 66 35.80 -2.02 12.87
N SER A 67 36.88 -1.51 12.28
CA SER A 67 36.82 -0.79 11.01
C SER A 67 36.53 -1.70 9.81
N THR A 68 36.84 -3.00 9.92
CA THR A 68 36.60 -3.98 8.88
C THR A 68 35.11 -4.28 8.80
N LEU A 69 34.49 -4.56 9.96
CA LEU A 69 33.05 -4.82 10.05
C LEU A 69 32.23 -3.62 9.58
N ALA A 70 32.60 -2.40 9.97
CA ALA A 70 31.94 -1.18 9.53
C ALA A 70 31.96 -1.04 8.00
N THR A 71 33.09 -1.32 7.37
CA THR A 71 33.25 -1.26 5.91
C THR A 71 32.39 -2.31 5.21
N ILE A 72 32.39 -3.55 5.70
CA ILE A 72 31.57 -4.65 5.15
C ILE A 72 30.09 -4.28 5.18
N ILE A 73 29.60 -3.77 6.32
CA ILE A 73 28.19 -3.38 6.47
C ILE A 73 27.81 -2.27 5.48
N VAL A 74 28.64 -1.23 5.36
CA VAL A 74 28.37 -0.11 4.45
C VAL A 74 28.40 -0.54 2.98
N ASP A 75 29.35 -1.40 2.59
CA ASP A 75 29.46 -1.89 1.21
C ASP A 75 28.32 -2.83 0.84
N GLU A 76 27.87 -3.70 1.75
CA GLU A 76 26.73 -4.58 1.52
C GLU A 76 25.45 -3.74 1.30
N ILE A 77 25.22 -2.74 2.16
CA ILE A 77 24.06 -1.86 2.01
C ILE A 77 24.11 -1.11 0.67
N ARG A 78 25.28 -0.58 0.29
CA ARG A 78 25.46 0.08 -1.02
C ARG A 78 25.22 -0.86 -2.19
N THR A 79 25.57 -2.13 -2.05
CA THR A 79 25.35 -3.15 -3.08
C THR A 79 23.86 -3.38 -3.30
N TYR A 80 23.07 -3.49 -2.23
CA TYR A 80 21.61 -3.60 -2.32
C TYR A 80 20.95 -2.31 -2.84
N GLU A 81 21.39 -1.14 -2.38
CA GLU A 81 20.87 0.16 -2.87
C GLU A 81 21.10 0.33 -4.39
N ARG A 82 22.20 -0.21 -4.93
CA ARG A 82 22.50 -0.15 -6.36
C ARG A 82 21.61 -1.08 -7.18
N LYS A 83 21.33 -2.29 -6.69
CA LYS A 83 20.44 -3.26 -7.35
C LYS A 83 18.98 -2.81 -7.41
N GLU A 84 18.54 -1.97 -6.46
CA GLU A 84 17.19 -1.39 -6.46
C GLU A 84 17.03 -0.19 -7.42
N LEU A 85 18.14 0.35 -7.96
CA LEU A 85 18.14 1.51 -8.87
C LEU A 85 18.35 1.14 -10.35
N GLU A 86 18.61 -0.13 -10.65
CA GLU A 86 18.71 -0.71 -12.01
C GLU A 86 17.39 -1.39 -12.41
#